data_AF-A0A3A3A7U2-F1
#
_entry.id   AF-A0A3A3A7U2-F1
#
_cell.length_a   1.000
_cell.length_b   1.000
_cell.length_c   1.000
_cell.angle_alpha   90.00
_cell.angle_beta   90.00
_cell.angle_gamma   90.00
#
_symmetry.space_group_name_H-M   'P 1'
#
loop_
_entity.id
_entity.type
_entity.pdbx_description
1 polymer ?
#
loop_
_entity_poly.entity_id
_entity_poly.type
_entity_poly.pdbx_seq_one_letter_code
_entity_poly.pdbx_strand_id
1 'polypeptide(L)'
;MDIDCDGSDNMAGKCSDDPSGQAQTSFKTTAKSYGVPDLNSSIHSYVVFGNEGGSPSFDPVKSGLEPLSVMAVVCDEKLFYGVWGDKNEGTYIGEASISLAKACFPDQIITGNTGYLGHDILYLGFTGKDAAPGQKGADWNAQSFSDFETSLSSIGDRLVATVSASPSQKPDFGSGSISSSGPVSSSNSDSDTKSGQERIGSWNGVCFSVLFTIFGIFDI
;
A
#
# COMPACT_ATOMS: atom_id res chain seq x y z
N MET A 1 9.62 -8.68 -5.06
CA MET A 1 8.19 -8.80 -4.72
C MET A 1 7.78 -10.23 -4.98
N ASP A 2 7.77 -11.02 -3.93
CA ASP A 2 7.19 -12.36 -3.97
C ASP A 2 5.66 -12.26 -3.95
N ILE A 3 4.99 -13.36 -4.30
CA ILE A 3 3.56 -13.38 -4.52
C ILE A 3 2.90 -14.13 -3.38
N ASP A 4 1.94 -13.46 -2.76
CA ASP A 4 1.08 -14.06 -1.75
C ASP A 4 -0.28 -14.36 -2.40
N CYS A 5 -0.68 -15.63 -2.33
CA CYS A 5 -1.95 -16.11 -2.84
C CYS A 5 -2.94 -16.46 -1.73
N ASP A 6 -2.63 -16.12 -0.47
CA ASP A 6 -3.39 -16.55 0.69
C ASP A 6 -4.82 -15.96 0.72
N GLY A 7 -5.69 -16.65 1.43
CA GLY A 7 -7.08 -16.22 1.65
C GLY A 7 -8.11 -16.91 0.77
N SER A 8 -9.11 -16.15 0.35
CA SER A 8 -10.22 -16.62 -0.44
C SER A 8 -9.79 -16.89 -1.88
N ASP A 9 -10.16 -18.07 -2.38
CA ASP A 9 -9.89 -18.51 -3.76
C ASP A 9 -8.38 -18.63 -4.08
N ASN A 10 -7.61 -19.09 -3.09
CA ASN A 10 -6.14 -19.15 -3.11
C ASN A 10 -5.52 -20.05 -4.21
N MET A 11 -6.32 -20.84 -4.92
CA MET A 11 -5.86 -21.70 -6.04
C MET A 11 -6.35 -21.21 -7.40
N ALA A 12 -7.04 -20.06 -7.47
CA ALA A 12 -7.61 -19.57 -8.71
C ALA A 12 -6.59 -18.90 -9.64
N GLY A 13 -6.86 -19.00 -10.94
CA GLY A 13 -6.16 -18.26 -11.97
C GLY A 13 -4.65 -18.44 -11.90
N LYS A 14 -3.93 -17.35 -11.65
CA LYS A 14 -2.47 -17.33 -11.63
C LYS A 14 -1.87 -17.80 -10.30
N CYS A 15 -2.69 -18.11 -9.30
CA CYS A 15 -2.25 -18.74 -8.05
C CYS A 15 -2.30 -20.27 -8.10
N SER A 16 -2.76 -20.87 -9.20
CA SER A 16 -2.92 -22.34 -9.29
C SER A 16 -1.62 -23.13 -9.14
N ASP A 17 -0.47 -22.47 -9.34
CA ASP A 17 0.87 -23.05 -9.25
C ASP A 17 1.61 -22.68 -7.96
N ASP A 18 0.97 -21.98 -7.01
CA ASP A 18 1.55 -21.69 -5.69
C ASP A 18 1.51 -22.93 -4.78
N PRO A 19 2.66 -23.50 -4.37
CA PRO A 19 2.70 -24.64 -3.47
C PRO A 19 2.56 -24.27 -1.98
N SER A 20 2.72 -22.99 -1.64
CA SER A 20 2.71 -22.46 -0.27
C SER A 20 1.39 -21.81 0.13
N GLY A 21 0.53 -21.47 -0.83
CA GLY A 21 -0.70 -20.73 -0.60
C GLY A 21 -1.62 -21.37 0.44
N GLN A 22 -2.10 -20.56 1.39
CA GLN A 22 -3.00 -20.95 2.46
C GLN A 22 -4.43 -20.47 2.20
N ALA A 23 -5.41 -21.23 2.67
CA ALA A 23 -6.83 -20.88 2.50
C ALA A 23 -7.32 -19.75 3.44
N GLN A 24 -6.40 -19.03 4.07
CA GLN A 24 -6.71 -17.92 4.96
C GLN A 24 -5.58 -16.92 5.05
N THR A 25 -5.92 -15.64 5.19
CA THR A 25 -4.94 -14.63 5.60
C THR A 25 -4.86 -14.50 7.11
N SER A 26 -3.79 -13.88 7.63
CA SER A 26 -3.66 -13.53 9.05
C SER A 26 -4.83 -12.71 9.60
N PHE A 27 -5.53 -11.94 8.74
CA PHE A 27 -6.61 -11.05 9.16
C PHE A 27 -8.01 -11.50 8.75
N LYS A 28 -8.17 -12.77 8.37
CA LYS A 28 -9.46 -13.40 8.06
C LYS A 28 -10.62 -13.04 8.98
N THR A 29 -10.40 -13.07 10.30
CA THR A 29 -11.47 -12.76 11.27
C THR A 29 -11.94 -11.31 11.14
N THR A 30 -11.00 -10.37 10.94
CA THR A 30 -11.31 -8.96 10.73
C THR A 30 -11.97 -8.75 9.36
N ALA A 31 -11.44 -9.34 8.29
CA ALA A 31 -12.04 -9.30 6.96
C ALA A 31 -13.49 -9.81 6.97
N LYS A 32 -13.76 -10.90 7.71
CA LYS A 32 -15.11 -11.43 7.95
C LYS A 32 -16.02 -10.44 8.67
N SER A 33 -15.50 -9.71 9.64
CA SER A 33 -16.25 -8.62 10.27
C SER A 33 -16.55 -7.46 9.31
N TYR A 34 -15.77 -7.32 8.23
CA TYR A 34 -15.93 -6.29 7.20
C TYR A 34 -16.86 -6.69 6.05
N GLY A 35 -17.26 -7.97 6.00
CA GLY A 35 -18.32 -8.45 5.11
C GLY A 35 -17.86 -9.42 4.03
N VAL A 36 -16.58 -9.82 4.01
CA VAL A 36 -16.05 -10.84 3.09
C VAL A 36 -15.51 -12.06 3.83
N PRO A 37 -15.56 -13.27 3.26
CA PRO A 37 -15.06 -14.48 3.94
C PRO A 37 -13.59 -14.36 4.39
N ASP A 38 -12.78 -13.74 3.54
CA ASP A 38 -11.38 -13.36 3.73
C ASP A 38 -11.00 -12.36 2.62
N LEU A 39 -9.77 -11.83 2.64
CA LEU A 39 -9.18 -11.19 1.46
C LEU A 39 -9.04 -12.22 0.33
N ASN A 40 -9.07 -11.76 -0.91
CA ASN A 40 -8.89 -12.57 -2.12
C ASN A 40 -7.74 -11.96 -2.90
N SER A 41 -6.63 -12.68 -3.06
CA SER A 41 -5.39 -12.20 -3.70
C SER A 41 -5.56 -11.71 -5.14
N SER A 42 -6.58 -12.19 -5.86
CA SER A 42 -6.91 -11.78 -7.23
C SER A 42 -7.75 -10.50 -7.31
N ILE A 43 -8.29 -10.03 -6.18
CA ILE A 43 -9.19 -8.86 -6.10
C ILE A 43 -8.62 -7.78 -5.18
N HIS A 44 -8.22 -8.15 -3.96
CA HIS A 44 -7.82 -7.22 -2.93
C HIS A 44 -6.33 -6.95 -3.05
N SER A 45 -5.96 -5.69 -3.28
CA SER A 45 -4.57 -5.24 -3.18
C SER A 45 -4.12 -5.30 -1.72
N TYR A 46 -3.24 -6.24 -1.39
CA TYR A 46 -2.66 -6.31 -0.05
C TYR A 46 -1.18 -6.66 -0.07
N VAL A 47 -0.53 -6.36 1.05
CA VAL A 47 0.88 -6.57 1.32
C VAL A 47 1.05 -7.49 2.52
N VAL A 48 2.01 -8.41 2.43
CA VAL A 48 2.48 -9.23 3.55
C VAL A 48 3.55 -8.45 4.29
N PHE A 49 3.24 -8.03 5.51
CA PHE A 49 4.10 -7.17 6.31
C PHE A 49 4.17 -7.65 7.76
N GLY A 50 5.35 -7.64 8.34
CA GLY A 50 5.57 -8.32 9.62
C GLY A 50 5.84 -9.81 9.44
N ASN A 51 6.61 -10.33 10.38
CA ASN A 51 7.02 -11.72 10.43
C ASN A 51 7.23 -12.18 11.88
N GLU A 52 6.22 -11.89 12.71
CA GLU A 52 6.21 -12.28 14.11
C GLU A 52 6.38 -13.80 14.25
N GLY A 53 7.47 -14.23 14.89
CA GLY A 53 7.85 -15.64 14.98
C GLY A 53 9.10 -16.00 14.17
N GLY A 54 9.50 -15.18 13.19
CA GLY A 54 10.74 -15.32 12.43
C GLY A 54 11.99 -14.80 13.18
N SER A 55 13.16 -14.99 12.58
CA SER A 55 14.44 -14.41 13.06
C SER A 55 15.27 -13.89 11.87
N PRO A 56 15.43 -12.56 11.71
CA PRO A 56 14.91 -11.50 12.56
C PRO A 56 13.38 -11.41 12.54
N SER A 57 12.79 -10.78 13.57
CA SER A 57 11.33 -10.58 13.66
C SER A 57 10.97 -9.10 13.65
N PHE A 58 9.90 -8.78 12.96
CA PHE A 58 9.26 -7.48 12.95
C PHE A 58 7.75 -7.62 13.22
N ASP A 59 7.26 -6.81 14.16
CA ASP A 59 5.86 -6.75 14.58
C ASP A 59 5.32 -5.35 14.24
N PRO A 60 4.49 -5.21 13.18
CA PRO A 60 4.01 -3.89 12.76
C PRO A 60 3.08 -3.24 13.80
N VAL A 61 2.36 -4.03 14.61
CA VAL A 61 1.51 -3.49 15.70
C VAL A 61 2.35 -2.77 16.74
N LYS A 62 3.51 -3.33 17.11
CA LYS A 62 4.44 -2.65 18.04
C LYS A 62 4.99 -1.32 17.49
N SER A 63 4.97 -1.15 16.17
CA SER A 63 5.36 0.09 15.49
C SER A 63 4.17 1.03 15.27
N GLY A 64 2.96 0.66 15.68
CA GLY A 64 1.76 1.50 15.59
C GLY A 64 0.95 1.33 14.30
N LEU A 65 1.20 0.31 13.49
CA LEU A 65 0.30 -0.07 12.40
C LEU A 65 -0.89 -0.86 12.95
N GLU A 66 -2.07 -0.57 12.44
CA GLU A 66 -3.28 -1.35 12.74
C GLU A 66 -3.47 -2.43 11.65
N PRO A 67 -3.98 -3.63 11.97
CA PRO A 67 -4.36 -4.62 10.96
C PRO A 67 -5.25 -4.02 9.86
N LEU A 68 -4.99 -4.39 8.60
CA LEU A 68 -5.68 -3.85 7.43
C LEU A 68 -5.50 -2.34 7.21
N SER A 69 -4.49 -1.71 7.82
CA SER A 69 -4.09 -0.33 7.50
C SER A 69 -3.69 -0.22 6.04
N VAL A 70 -4.05 0.91 5.43
CA VAL A 70 -3.57 1.27 4.09
C VAL A 70 -2.04 1.36 4.10
N MET A 71 -1.45 0.84 3.04
CA MET A 71 -0.03 0.95 2.71
C MET A 71 0.10 1.53 1.30
N ALA A 72 1.10 2.40 1.11
CA ALA A 72 1.50 2.86 -0.20
C ALA A 72 2.52 1.88 -0.78
N VAL A 73 2.37 1.51 -2.04
CA VAL A 73 3.32 0.65 -2.77
C VAL A 73 3.77 1.39 -4.02
N VAL A 74 5.06 1.67 -4.10
CA VAL A 74 5.69 2.24 -5.29
C VAL A 74 6.45 1.15 -6.00
N CYS A 75 6.14 0.95 -7.27
CA CYS A 75 6.71 -0.11 -8.12
C CYS A 75 6.56 0.32 -9.58
N ASP A 76 7.56 0.06 -10.42
CA ASP A 76 7.51 0.37 -11.87
C ASP A 76 7.02 1.81 -12.15
N GLU A 77 7.59 2.77 -11.40
CA GLU A 77 7.24 4.19 -11.46
C GLU A 77 5.73 4.50 -11.27
N LYS A 78 5.01 3.63 -10.56
CA LYS A 78 3.59 3.80 -10.23
C LYS A 78 3.42 3.77 -8.72
N LEU A 79 2.39 4.46 -8.25
CA LEU A 79 1.91 4.40 -6.88
C LEU A 79 0.57 3.66 -6.85
N PHE A 80 0.47 2.65 -6.00
CA PHE A 80 -0.76 1.93 -5.69
C PHE A 80 -1.02 1.95 -4.19
N TYR A 81 -2.28 1.78 -3.81
CA TYR A 81 -2.65 1.49 -2.43
C TYR A 81 -3.07 0.04 -2.25
N GLY A 82 -2.57 -0.55 -1.17
CA GLY A 82 -3.05 -1.83 -0.66
C GLY A 82 -3.32 -1.73 0.83
N VAL A 83 -3.75 -2.82 1.44
CA VAL A 83 -3.81 -2.95 2.89
C VAL A 83 -2.68 -3.85 3.40
N TRP A 84 -2.26 -3.66 4.64
CA TRP A 84 -1.53 -4.70 5.37
C TRP A 84 -2.48 -5.89 5.58
N GLY A 85 -2.41 -6.88 4.69
CA GLY A 85 -3.38 -7.97 4.60
C GLY A 85 -2.93 -9.27 5.22
N ASP A 86 -1.61 -9.49 5.29
CA ASP A 86 -1.06 -10.71 5.86
C ASP A 86 0.28 -10.50 6.58
N LYS A 87 0.77 -11.57 7.22
CA LYS A 87 2.05 -11.68 7.89
C LYS A 87 2.80 -12.90 7.39
N ASN A 88 4.11 -12.79 7.30
CA ASN A 88 4.94 -13.89 6.86
C ASN A 88 5.28 -14.82 8.03
N GLU A 89 5.21 -16.13 7.84
CA GLU A 89 5.65 -17.11 8.86
C GLU A 89 7.19 -17.32 8.85
N GLY A 90 7.87 -16.84 7.82
CA GLY A 90 9.31 -16.94 7.61
C GLY A 90 10.10 -15.69 7.99
N THR A 91 11.25 -15.50 7.33
CA THR A 91 12.19 -14.40 7.61
C THR A 91 12.07 -13.21 6.67
N TYR A 92 11.30 -13.34 5.59
CA TYR A 92 11.14 -12.32 4.56
C TYR A 92 9.80 -11.62 4.70
N ILE A 93 9.72 -10.38 4.23
CA ILE A 93 8.50 -9.57 4.16
C ILE A 93 8.47 -8.86 2.81
N GLY A 94 7.35 -8.24 2.45
CA GLY A 94 7.21 -7.54 1.17
C GLY A 94 6.75 -8.46 0.04
N GLU A 95 6.04 -9.54 0.37
CA GLU A 95 5.18 -10.21 -0.59
C GLU A 95 3.93 -9.36 -0.84
N ALA A 96 3.31 -9.55 -1.99
CA ALA A 96 2.10 -8.85 -2.36
C ALA A 96 1.07 -9.81 -2.96
N SER A 97 -0.20 -9.48 -2.77
CA SER A 97 -1.30 -10.12 -3.48
C SER A 97 -1.02 -10.18 -4.99
N ILE A 98 -1.36 -11.29 -5.63
CA ILE A 98 -1.10 -11.47 -7.06
C ILE A 98 -1.72 -10.37 -7.95
N SER A 99 -2.84 -9.78 -7.53
CA SER A 99 -3.48 -8.66 -8.21
C SER A 99 -2.62 -7.39 -8.19
N LEU A 100 -2.05 -7.04 -7.04
CA LEU A 100 -1.13 -5.90 -6.88
C LEU A 100 0.17 -6.11 -7.65
N ALA A 101 0.77 -7.29 -7.57
CA ALA A 101 2.01 -7.57 -8.29
C ALA A 101 1.84 -7.48 -9.81
N LYS A 102 0.71 -7.95 -10.35
CA LYS A 102 0.38 -7.81 -11.77
C LYS A 102 0.11 -6.37 -12.17
N ALA A 103 -0.44 -5.55 -11.27
CA ALA A 103 -0.64 -4.11 -11.53
C ALA A 103 0.69 -3.35 -11.56
N CYS A 104 1.61 -3.71 -10.65
CA CYS A 104 2.98 -3.20 -10.66
C CYS A 104 3.71 -3.54 -11.96
N PHE A 105 3.71 -4.83 -12.36
CA PHE A 105 4.55 -5.31 -13.44
C PHE A 105 3.73 -6.01 -14.54
N PRO A 106 2.89 -5.27 -15.30
CA PRO A 106 1.97 -5.86 -16.28
C PRO A 106 2.68 -6.58 -17.44
N ASP A 107 3.92 -6.21 -17.72
CA ASP A 107 4.74 -6.79 -18.81
C ASP A 107 5.55 -8.02 -18.35
N GLN A 108 5.51 -8.36 -17.06
CA GLN A 108 6.23 -9.50 -16.50
C GLN A 108 5.31 -10.72 -16.39
N ILE A 109 5.92 -11.91 -16.40
CA ILE A 109 5.20 -13.16 -16.13
C ILE A 109 5.10 -13.31 -14.62
N ILE A 110 3.97 -12.86 -14.06
CA ILE A 110 3.65 -13.01 -12.63
C ILE A 110 2.71 -14.21 -12.43
N THR A 111 3.10 -15.14 -11.57
CA THR A 111 2.30 -16.30 -11.10
C THR A 111 2.48 -16.48 -9.60
N GLY A 112 1.70 -17.36 -8.97
CA GLY A 112 1.84 -17.65 -7.54
C GLY A 112 3.22 -18.19 -7.16
N ASN A 113 3.95 -18.76 -8.13
CA ASN A 113 5.31 -19.24 -7.95
C ASN A 113 6.36 -18.40 -8.72
N THR A 114 5.97 -17.25 -9.28
CA THR A 114 6.88 -16.35 -10.03
C THR A 114 6.58 -14.90 -9.69
N GLY A 115 7.42 -14.30 -8.84
CA GLY A 115 7.38 -12.88 -8.50
C GLY A 115 8.30 -12.00 -9.35
N TYR A 116 8.57 -10.80 -8.86
CA TYR A 116 9.50 -9.84 -9.47
C TYR A 116 10.78 -9.72 -8.63
N LEU A 117 11.95 -9.80 -9.28
CA LEU A 117 13.26 -9.88 -8.61
C LEU A 117 13.96 -8.52 -8.44
N GLY A 118 13.46 -7.44 -9.04
CA GLY A 118 14.07 -6.13 -8.90
C GLY A 118 13.95 -5.55 -7.48
N HIS A 119 14.79 -4.56 -7.21
CA HIS A 119 14.92 -3.91 -5.89
C HIS A 119 14.31 -2.49 -5.85
N ASP A 120 13.59 -2.12 -6.89
CA ASP A 120 12.97 -0.82 -7.16
C ASP A 120 11.52 -0.74 -6.63
N ILE A 121 11.27 -1.37 -5.48
CA ILE A 121 9.95 -1.39 -4.84
C ILE A 121 10.04 -0.76 -3.45
N LEU A 122 9.14 0.16 -3.16
CA LEU A 122 8.97 0.75 -1.83
C LEU A 122 7.59 0.38 -1.27
N TYR A 123 7.59 -0.16 -0.05
CA TYR A 123 6.39 -0.34 0.76
C TYR A 123 6.41 0.68 1.89
N LEU A 124 5.35 1.49 2.00
CA LEU A 124 5.21 2.50 3.03
C LEU A 124 3.95 2.24 3.87
N GLY A 125 4.16 1.79 5.10
CA GLY A 125 3.10 1.61 6.09
C GLY A 125 2.82 2.89 6.87
N PHE A 126 1.53 3.19 7.09
CA PHE A 126 1.12 4.36 7.88
C PHE A 126 0.65 3.93 9.27
N THR A 127 1.16 4.61 10.30
CA THR A 127 0.78 4.34 11.69
C THR A 127 -0.51 5.06 12.08
N GLY A 128 -1.20 4.53 13.08
CA GLY A 128 -2.37 5.14 13.70
C GLY A 128 -3.69 4.72 13.08
N LYS A 129 -4.77 4.94 13.82
CA LYS A 129 -6.11 4.41 13.51
C LYS A 129 -6.69 4.94 12.21
N ASP A 130 -6.31 6.16 11.81
CA ASP A 130 -6.81 6.78 10.58
C ASP A 130 -6.23 6.15 9.31
N ALA A 131 -5.24 5.26 9.45
CA ALA A 131 -4.71 4.44 8.36
C ALA A 131 -5.57 3.21 8.06
N ALA A 132 -6.33 2.70 9.04
CA ALA A 132 -7.23 1.57 8.86
C ALA A 132 -8.57 2.04 8.28
N PRO A 133 -8.99 1.57 7.08
CA PRO A 133 -10.28 1.96 6.51
C PRO A 133 -11.48 1.53 7.36
N GLY A 134 -11.32 0.45 8.12
CA GLY A 134 -12.43 -0.19 8.84
C GLY A 134 -13.49 -0.77 7.91
N GLN A 135 -14.58 -1.28 8.48
CA GLN A 135 -15.64 -1.98 7.74
C GLN A 135 -16.26 -1.18 6.59
N LYS A 136 -16.25 0.15 6.65
CA LYS A 136 -16.96 1.02 5.70
C LYS A 136 -16.06 1.96 4.90
N GLY A 137 -14.75 1.93 5.14
CA GLY A 137 -13.80 2.86 4.51
C GLY A 137 -13.16 2.33 3.23
N ALA A 138 -13.42 1.08 2.86
CA ALA A 138 -12.96 0.46 1.62
C ALA A 138 -14.08 -0.40 1.03
N ASP A 139 -14.02 -0.67 -0.28
CA ASP A 139 -14.94 -1.57 -0.95
C ASP A 139 -14.49 -3.03 -0.76
N TRP A 140 -14.68 -3.56 0.45
CA TRP A 140 -14.31 -4.95 0.75
C TRP A 140 -15.02 -5.97 -0.14
N ASN A 141 -16.15 -5.64 -0.77
CA ASN A 141 -16.85 -6.54 -1.69
C ASN A 141 -16.57 -6.20 -3.16
N ALA A 142 -15.48 -5.49 -3.44
CA ALA A 142 -15.01 -5.21 -4.78
C ALA A 142 -14.95 -6.49 -5.63
N GLN A 143 -15.22 -6.36 -6.92
CA GLN A 143 -15.20 -7.48 -7.86
C GLN A 143 -13.93 -7.50 -8.72
N SER A 144 -13.06 -6.50 -8.54
CA SER A 144 -11.81 -6.36 -9.27
C SER A 144 -10.77 -5.63 -8.45
N PHE A 145 -9.49 -5.83 -8.81
CA PHE A 145 -8.36 -5.04 -8.32
C PHE A 145 -8.62 -3.54 -8.43
N SER A 146 -9.06 -3.09 -9.59
CA SER A 146 -9.27 -1.66 -9.85
C SER A 146 -10.30 -1.05 -8.91
N ASP A 147 -11.41 -1.77 -8.64
CA ASP A 147 -12.46 -1.28 -7.75
C ASP A 147 -11.95 -1.19 -6.29
N PHE A 148 -11.25 -2.23 -5.83
CA PHE A 148 -10.70 -2.26 -4.48
C PHE A 148 -9.62 -1.19 -4.27
N GLU A 149 -8.62 -1.13 -5.16
CA GLU A 149 -7.52 -0.16 -5.11
C GLU A 149 -8.05 1.28 -5.15
N THR A 150 -9.00 1.56 -6.06
CA THR A 150 -9.63 2.89 -6.16
C THR A 150 -10.37 3.25 -4.87
N SER A 151 -10.99 2.28 -4.18
CA SER A 151 -11.69 2.54 -2.92
C SER A 151 -10.76 3.01 -1.79
N LEU A 152 -9.46 2.69 -1.87
CA LEU A 152 -8.44 3.10 -0.90
C LEU A 152 -7.87 4.51 -1.17
N SER A 153 -7.99 5.01 -2.40
CA SER A 153 -7.36 6.26 -2.85
C SER A 153 -7.55 7.45 -1.92
N SER A 154 -8.78 7.73 -1.47
CA SER A 154 -9.07 8.86 -0.57
C SER A 154 -8.32 8.78 0.78
N ILE A 155 -8.12 7.56 1.30
CA ILE A 155 -7.34 7.33 2.52
C ILE A 155 -5.86 7.42 2.22
N GLY A 156 -5.39 6.70 1.19
CA GLY A 156 -4.01 6.68 0.77
C GLY A 156 -3.45 8.06 0.41
N ASP A 157 -4.18 8.84 -0.39
CA ASP A 157 -3.80 10.19 -0.82
C ASP A 157 -3.59 11.11 0.38
N ARG A 158 -4.53 11.05 1.34
CA ARG A 158 -4.46 11.82 2.58
C ARG A 158 -3.21 11.44 3.39
N LEU A 159 -2.91 10.15 3.50
CA LEU A 159 -1.77 9.65 4.26
C LEU A 159 -0.44 10.02 3.59
N VAL A 160 -0.31 9.85 2.28
CA VAL A 160 0.88 10.24 1.50
C VAL A 160 1.14 11.74 1.60
N ALA A 161 0.09 12.58 1.59
CA ALA A 161 0.23 14.02 1.77
C ALA A 161 0.90 14.39 3.11
N THR A 162 0.73 13.58 4.17
CA THR A 162 1.39 13.82 5.47
C THR A 162 2.90 13.59 5.42
N VAL A 163 3.38 12.73 4.52
CA VAL A 163 4.81 12.48 4.30
C VAL A 163 5.45 13.73 3.70
N SER A 164 4.73 14.40 2.80
CA SER A 164 5.16 15.65 2.15
C SER A 164 5.11 16.86 3.08
N ALA A 165 4.14 16.87 4.00
CA ALA A 165 3.93 17.96 4.95
C ALA A 165 4.76 17.84 6.23
N SER A 166 5.37 16.68 6.49
CA SER A 166 6.26 16.50 7.63
C SER A 166 7.53 17.31 7.40
N PRO A 167 7.83 18.32 8.24
CA PRO A 167 9.13 18.96 8.20
C PRO A 167 10.14 17.86 8.49
N SER A 168 11.08 17.64 7.57
CA SER A 168 12.23 16.77 7.79
C SER A 168 12.79 17.12 9.17
N GLN A 169 12.71 16.21 10.15
CA GLN A 169 13.42 16.39 11.41
C GLN A 169 14.91 16.34 11.07
N LYS A 170 15.48 17.50 10.76
CA LYS A 170 16.91 17.69 10.64
C LYS A 170 17.53 17.27 11.97
N PRO A 171 18.60 16.45 11.99
CA PRO A 171 19.32 16.19 13.22
C PRO A 171 19.76 17.53 13.83
N ASP A 172 19.34 17.74 15.08
CA ASP A 172 19.62 18.96 15.85
C ASP A 172 21.12 19.07 16.13
N PHE A 173 21.79 19.84 15.29
CA PHE A 173 23.03 20.50 15.67
C PHE A 173 22.69 21.98 15.87
N GLY A 174 22.56 22.35 17.13
CA GLY A 174 22.13 23.67 17.56
C GLY A 174 23.02 24.79 17.02
N SER A 175 22.38 25.90 16.66
CA SER A 175 22.71 27.27 17.09
C SER A 175 22.05 28.30 16.15
N GLY A 176 21.48 29.35 16.74
CA GLY A 176 21.37 30.65 16.07
C GLY A 176 19.99 31.06 15.58
N SER A 177 19.26 31.75 16.46
CA SER A 177 18.12 32.63 16.16
C SER A 177 18.43 33.69 15.08
N ILE A 178 17.48 34.00 14.20
CA ILE A 178 17.12 35.37 13.76
C ILE A 178 15.71 35.35 13.13
N SER A 179 14.90 36.32 13.54
CA SER A 179 13.53 36.62 13.13
C SER A 179 13.43 37.35 11.78
N SER A 180 12.37 37.09 10.99
CA SER A 180 11.65 38.15 10.24
C SER A 180 10.28 37.67 9.74
N SER A 181 9.38 38.63 9.61
CA SER A 181 7.92 38.56 9.47
C SER A 181 7.45 38.98 8.07
N GLY A 182 6.38 38.37 7.53
CA GLY A 182 5.64 38.87 6.35
C GLY A 182 4.65 37.85 5.74
N PRO A 183 3.58 38.27 5.02
CA PRO A 183 2.21 37.81 5.30
C PRO A 183 1.54 36.83 4.31
N VAL A 184 0.39 36.33 4.78
CA VAL A 184 -0.64 35.45 4.19
C VAL A 184 -1.30 36.02 2.91
N SER A 185 -1.69 35.16 1.97
CA SER A 185 -2.90 35.36 1.15
C SER A 185 -3.49 34.04 0.63
N SER A 186 -4.80 34.03 0.45
CA SER A 186 -5.74 32.92 0.28
C SER A 186 -6.60 33.08 -0.99
N SER A 187 -7.04 31.99 -1.63
CA SER A 187 -8.31 31.84 -2.41
C SER A 187 -8.35 30.41 -3.01
N ASN A 188 -9.36 29.56 -2.75
CA ASN A 188 -10.72 29.43 -3.35
C ASN A 188 -10.70 29.40 -4.89
N SER A 189 -11.46 28.60 -5.65
CA SER A 189 -12.37 27.46 -5.50
C SER A 189 -12.75 27.05 -6.95
N ASP A 190 -13.42 25.89 -7.12
CA ASP A 190 -14.44 25.59 -8.15
C ASP A 190 -14.26 24.30 -8.97
N SER A 191 -15.39 23.87 -9.50
CA SER A 191 -15.95 22.53 -9.52
C SER A 191 -16.12 21.93 -10.93
N ASP A 192 -16.54 20.65 -10.94
CA ASP A 192 -17.33 19.94 -11.95
C ASP A 192 -16.65 19.48 -13.26
N THR A 193 -16.54 18.16 -13.47
CA THR A 193 -17.60 17.28 -14.05
C THR A 193 -17.00 15.93 -14.49
N LYS A 194 -17.74 14.84 -14.26
CA LYS A 194 -17.43 13.46 -14.67
C LYS A 194 -17.32 13.27 -16.19
N SER A 195 -16.32 12.52 -16.64
CA SER A 195 -16.48 11.53 -17.72
C SER A 195 -15.50 10.37 -17.50
N GLY A 196 -16.01 9.14 -17.67
CA GLY A 196 -15.25 7.90 -17.50
C GLY A 196 -14.25 7.74 -18.63
N GLN A 197 -12.99 7.93 -18.30
CA GLN A 197 -11.85 7.67 -19.16
C GLN A 197 -10.76 7.10 -18.24
N GLU A 198 -10.13 6.01 -18.68
CA GLU A 198 -9.07 5.27 -17.99
C GLU A 198 -8.14 6.21 -17.23
N ARG A 199 -8.29 6.27 -15.91
CA ARG A 199 -7.23 6.79 -15.05
C ARG A 199 -6.31 5.62 -14.72
N ILE A 200 -5.43 5.31 -15.67
CA ILE A 200 -4.03 5.16 -15.27
C ILE A 200 -3.64 6.58 -14.85
N GLY A 201 -3.94 6.92 -13.60
CA GLY A 201 -3.89 8.30 -13.15
C GLY A 201 -2.47 8.81 -13.32
N SER A 202 -2.27 9.71 -14.28
CA SER A 202 -1.19 10.69 -14.20
C SER A 202 -1.46 11.46 -12.91
N TRP A 203 -0.85 11.00 -11.83
CA TRP A 203 -0.82 11.67 -10.55
C TRP A 203 -0.35 13.10 -10.78
N ASN A 204 -0.99 14.07 -10.14
CA ASN A 204 -0.45 15.42 -10.07
C ASN A 204 0.98 15.29 -9.57
N GLY A 205 1.98 15.60 -10.40
CA GLY A 205 3.38 15.22 -10.22
C GLY A 205 4.04 15.64 -8.90
N VAL A 206 3.33 16.35 -8.03
CA VAL A 206 3.77 16.78 -6.70
C VAL A 206 3.83 15.60 -5.70
N CYS A 207 2.78 14.79 -5.52
CA CYS A 207 2.82 13.69 -4.53
C CYS A 207 3.77 12.54 -4.95
N PHE A 208 3.76 12.21 -6.23
CA PHE A 208 4.64 11.18 -6.79
C PHE A 208 6.13 11.59 -6.70
N SER A 209 6.46 12.85 -7.06
CA SER A 209 7.83 13.37 -6.91
C SER A 209 8.28 13.45 -5.46
N VAL A 210 7.38 13.69 -4.50
CA VAL A 210 7.76 13.81 -3.09
C VAL A 210 8.16 12.45 -2.49
N LEU A 211 7.47 11.36 -2.81
CA LEU A 211 7.91 10.03 -2.37
C LEU A 211 9.28 9.66 -2.97
N PHE A 212 9.50 9.95 -4.25
CA PHE A 212 10.79 9.76 -4.91
C PHE A 212 11.90 10.64 -4.29
N THR A 213 11.59 11.91 -3.98
CA THR A 213 12.56 12.87 -3.41
C THR A 213 12.90 12.54 -1.96
N ILE A 214 11.92 12.15 -1.14
CA ILE A 214 12.12 11.88 0.29
C ILE A 214 12.88 10.57 0.50
N PHE A 215 12.54 9.52 -0.25
CA PHE A 215 13.14 8.21 -0.06
C PHE A 215 14.33 7.93 -0.98
N GLY A 216 14.71 8.90 -1.82
CA GLY A 216 15.90 8.80 -2.66
C GLY A 216 15.83 7.65 -3.65
N ILE A 217 14.66 7.42 -4.25
CA ILE A 217 14.53 6.52 -5.41
C ILE A 217 15.13 7.27 -6.60
N PHE A 218 16.47 7.36 -6.65
CA PHE A 218 17.21 7.94 -7.76
C PHE A 218 17.54 6.86 -8.78
N ASP A 219 17.32 7.21 -10.05
CA ASP A 219 17.85 6.63 -11.29
C ASP A 219 18.75 5.38 -11.12
N ILE A 220 18.25 4.22 -11.53
CA ILE A 220 19.07 3.07 -11.94
C ILE A 220 18.86 2.86 -13.44
#